data_AF-A0A0C2MIM1-F1
#
_entry.id   AF-A0A0C2MIM1-F1
#
_cell.length_a   1.000
_cell.length_b   1.000
_cell.length_c   1.000
_cell.angle_alpha   90.00
_cell.angle_beta   90.00
_cell.angle_gamma   90.00
#
_symmetry.space_group_name_H-M   'P 1'
#
loop_
_entity.id
_entity.type
_entity.pdbx_description
1 polymer ?
#
loop_
_entity_poly.entity_id
_entity_poly.type
_entity_poly.pdbx_seq_one_letter_code
_entity_poly.pdbx_strand_id
1 'polypeptide(L)'
;MKFEGLDKHILRYEFWKGDQNYFVLNFKENDETSNTFNHKLFVSRDGGKSFIRWTPTYYGIPICVDHFIVIKNVLFGLSHINRTFFYVDRKFQIFSLQSLERDELVIPSEFDPSCVVKLVMQDVTLSSEKYYEKHSFYINAILSTIEPMPPDKI
;
A
#
# COMPACT_ATOMS: atom_id res chain seq x y z
N MET A 1 6.26 21.40 -15.68
CA MET A 1 7.26 20.53 -15.03
C MET A 1 7.69 19.47 -16.04
N LYS A 2 8.99 19.23 -16.21
CA LYS A 2 9.50 18.09 -17.00
C LYS A 2 10.03 17.04 -16.03
N PHE A 3 9.65 15.78 -16.23
CA PHE A 3 10.19 14.68 -15.43
C PHE A 3 11.32 14.02 -16.22
N GLU A 4 12.56 14.37 -15.90
CA GLU A 4 13.75 13.88 -16.60
C GLU A 4 14.14 12.47 -16.12
N GLY A 5 14.63 11.63 -17.03
CA GLY A 5 15.12 10.28 -16.71
C GLY A 5 14.02 9.28 -16.33
N LEU A 6 12.82 9.43 -16.91
CA LEU A 6 11.69 8.51 -16.74
C LEU A 6 11.42 7.63 -17.96
N ASP A 7 12.27 7.71 -18.98
CA ASP A 7 12.08 7.01 -20.26
C ASP A 7 12.08 5.48 -20.13
N LYS A 8 12.54 4.98 -18.98
CA LYS A 8 12.58 3.56 -18.59
C LYS A 8 11.56 3.17 -17.52
N HIS A 9 10.60 4.03 -17.18
CA HIS A 9 9.65 3.79 -16.09
C HIS A 9 8.22 3.62 -16.60
N ILE A 10 7.45 2.73 -15.97
CA ILE A 10 6.00 2.66 -16.10
C ILE A 10 5.40 3.64 -15.10
N LEU A 11 4.61 4.59 -15.59
CA LEU A 11 3.81 5.48 -14.76
C LEU A 11 2.53 4.76 -14.32
N ARG A 12 2.35 4.62 -13.01
CA ARG A 12 1.05 4.41 -12.37
C ARG A 12 0.65 5.72 -11.69
N TYR A 13 -0.59 6.15 -11.85
CA TYR A 13 -1.06 7.37 -11.21
C TYR A 13 -2.40 7.12 -10.53
N GLU A 14 -2.57 7.72 -9.36
CA GLU A 14 -3.82 7.72 -8.62
C GLU A 14 -4.27 9.17 -8.45
N PHE A 15 -5.54 9.43 -8.78
CA PHE A 15 -6.16 10.73 -8.60
C PHE A 15 -7.01 10.71 -7.34
N TRP A 16 -6.70 11.61 -6.41
CA TRP A 16 -7.43 11.70 -5.15
C TRP A 16 -8.78 12.38 -5.38
N LYS A 17 -9.79 11.63 -5.84
CA LYS A 17 -11.11 12.17 -6.21
C LYS A 17 -11.90 12.77 -5.04
N GLY A 18 -11.59 12.38 -3.81
CA GLY A 18 -12.30 12.80 -2.60
C GLY A 18 -11.92 14.18 -2.07
N ASP A 19 -10.91 14.83 -2.64
CA ASP A 19 -10.56 16.22 -2.33
C ASP A 19 -10.02 16.92 -3.58
N GLN A 20 -10.40 18.17 -3.78
CA GLN A 20 -9.95 18.89 -4.97
C GLN A 20 -8.44 19.09 -4.87
N ASN A 21 -7.70 18.63 -5.89
CA ASN A 21 -6.33 19.04 -6.23
C ASN A 21 -5.14 18.17 -5.76
N TYR A 22 -5.37 16.90 -5.38
CA TYR A 22 -4.24 16.02 -5.04
C TYR A 22 -3.95 14.96 -6.11
N PHE A 23 -2.66 14.79 -6.42
CA PHE A 23 -2.16 13.79 -7.35
C PHE A 23 -1.06 12.97 -6.70
N VAL A 24 -1.08 11.66 -6.94
CA VAL A 24 0.02 10.76 -6.60
C VAL A 24 0.50 10.09 -7.89
N LEU A 25 1.74 10.35 -8.26
CA LEU A 25 2.42 9.71 -9.38
C LEU A 25 3.42 8.71 -8.83
N ASN A 26 3.31 7.46 -9.26
CA ASN A 26 4.22 6.39 -8.92
C ASN A 26 4.93 5.90 -10.19
N PHE A 27 6.21 6.25 -10.32
CA PHE A 27 7.05 5.77 -11.41
C PHE A 27 7.85 4.57 -10.93
N LYS A 28 7.58 3.41 -11.54
CA LYS A 28 8.30 2.16 -11.29
C LYS A 28 9.19 1.84 -12.48
N GLU A 29 10.45 1.52 -12.24
CA GLU A 29 11.39 1.13 -13.29
C GLU A 29 10.90 -0.16 -13.99
N ASN A 30 11.05 -0.24 -15.31
CA ASN A 30 10.50 -1.31 -16.15
C ASN A 30 11.37 -2.59 -16.18
N ASP A 31 12.44 -2.65 -15.40
CA ASP A 31 13.40 -3.74 -15.47
C ASP A 31 13.01 -4.86 -14.49
N GLU A 32 12.71 -6.06 -15.03
CA GLU A 32 12.38 -7.28 -14.26
C GLU A 32 13.49 -7.68 -13.28
N THR A 33 14.72 -7.17 -13.51
CA THR A 33 15.89 -7.42 -12.66
C THR A 33 16.22 -6.29 -11.69
N SER A 34 15.55 -5.14 -11.80
CA SER A 34 15.84 -4.00 -10.93
C SER A 34 15.43 -4.32 -9.49
N ASN A 35 16.40 -4.24 -8.59
CA ASN A 35 16.14 -4.20 -7.15
C ASN A 35 15.02 -3.18 -6.92
N THR A 36 13.95 -3.65 -6.31
CA THR A 36 12.63 -3.01 -6.18
C THR A 36 12.61 -1.67 -5.45
N PHE A 37 13.76 -1.06 -5.19
CA PHE A 37 13.92 0.20 -4.48
C PHE A 37 13.95 1.44 -5.39
N ASN A 38 13.97 1.28 -6.72
CA ASN A 38 13.97 2.40 -7.67
C ASN A 38 12.57 2.92 -8.01
N HIS A 39 11.74 3.15 -6.98
CA HIS A 39 10.43 3.78 -7.16
C HIS A 39 10.57 5.29 -6.92
N LYS A 40 10.05 6.10 -7.85
CA LYS A 40 9.98 7.56 -7.66
C LYS A 40 8.52 7.95 -7.46
N LEU A 41 8.20 8.35 -6.23
CA LEU A 41 6.87 8.90 -5.91
C LEU A 41 6.92 10.42 -5.96
N PHE A 42 5.95 10.99 -6.64
CA PHE A 42 5.72 12.43 -6.68
C PHE A 42 4.30 12.73 -6.27
N VAL A 43 4.14 13.78 -5.47
CA VAL A 43 2.83 14.20 -5.00
C VAL A 43 2.59 15.66 -5.29
N SER A 44 1.35 15.99 -5.68
CA SER A 44 0.89 17.36 -5.84
C SER A 44 -0.26 17.64 -4.87
N ARG A 45 -0.31 18.87 -4.36
CA ARG A 45 -1.37 19.39 -3.48
C ARG A 45 -2.10 20.59 -4.07
N ASP A 46 -1.72 21.00 -5.28
CA ASP A 46 -2.13 22.27 -5.90
C ASP A 46 -2.73 22.07 -7.30
N GLY A 47 -3.21 20.85 -7.57
CA GLY A 47 -3.95 20.56 -8.79
C GLY A 47 -3.01 20.12 -9.92
N GLY A 48 -1.83 19.60 -9.57
CA GLY A 48 -0.79 19.23 -10.53
C GLY A 48 0.06 20.42 -11.00
N LYS A 49 -0.04 21.59 -10.35
CA LYS A 49 0.78 22.75 -10.72
C LYS A 49 2.23 22.55 -10.28
N SER A 50 2.44 21.97 -9.10
CA SER A 50 3.74 21.57 -8.59
C SER A 50 3.70 20.14 -8.06
N PHE A 51 4.83 19.45 -8.18
CA PHE A 51 5.03 18.14 -7.58
C PHE A 51 6.28 18.14 -6.72
N ILE A 52 6.18 17.51 -5.55
CA ILE A 52 7.31 17.25 -4.66
C ILE A 52 7.60 15.76 -4.67
N ARG A 53 8.89 15.40 -4.59
CA ARG A 53 9.28 14.02 -4.37
C ARG A 53 8.85 13.61 -2.97
N TRP A 54 8.17 12.48 -2.87
CA TRP A 54 7.76 11.89 -1.60
C TRP A 54 8.43 10.54 -1.44
N THR A 55 8.91 10.26 -0.24
CA THR A 55 9.45 8.94 0.12
C THR A 55 8.78 8.55 1.42
N PRO A 56 7.73 7.71 1.40
CA PRO A 56 7.12 7.21 2.62
C PRO A 56 8.18 6.42 3.41
N THR A 57 8.31 6.72 4.69
CA THR A 57 9.26 6.07 5.59
C THR A 57 8.56 5.59 6.84
N TYR A 58 9.06 4.51 7.43
CA TYR A 58 8.65 4.01 8.73
C TYR A 58 9.89 3.73 9.56
N TYR A 59 10.02 4.36 10.72
CA TYR A 59 11.26 4.36 11.52
C TYR A 59 12.53 4.70 10.71
N GLY A 60 12.41 5.67 9.78
CA GLY A 60 13.50 6.06 8.88
C GLY A 60 13.79 5.07 7.75
N ILE A 61 13.12 3.92 7.70
CA ILE A 61 13.26 2.93 6.63
C ILE A 61 12.28 3.27 5.50
N PRO A 62 12.74 3.43 4.24
CA PRO A 62 11.85 3.64 3.11
C PRO A 62 10.87 2.49 2.89
N ILE A 63 9.62 2.82 2.60
CA ILE A 63 8.59 1.86 2.21
C ILE A 63 8.55 1.81 0.67
N CYS A 64 8.75 0.62 0.10
CA CYS A 64 8.57 0.38 -1.31
C CYS A 64 7.09 0.16 -1.60
N VAL A 65 6.43 1.16 -2.15
CA VAL A 65 4.98 1.08 -2.42
C VAL A 65 4.73 0.43 -3.77
N ASP A 66 3.91 -0.63 -3.76
CA ASP A 66 3.45 -1.30 -4.97
C ASP A 66 2.18 -0.65 -5.53
N HIS A 67 1.24 -0.36 -4.62
CA HIS A 67 -0.09 0.11 -4.95
C HIS A 67 -0.54 1.20 -3.99
N PHE A 68 -1.23 2.19 -4.54
CA PHE A 68 -1.99 3.16 -3.78
C PHE A 68 -3.47 3.02 -4.14
N ILE A 69 -4.33 3.19 -3.15
CA ILE A 69 -5.78 3.23 -3.32
C ILE A 69 -6.28 4.47 -2.60
N VAL A 70 -7.02 5.28 -3.32
CA VAL A 70 -7.68 6.46 -2.77
C VAL A 70 -8.99 6.03 -2.12
N ILE A 71 -9.15 6.33 -0.82
CA ILE A 71 -10.37 6.03 -0.08
C ILE A 71 -10.84 7.31 0.60
N LYS A 72 -11.82 8.00 0.00
CA LYS A 72 -12.30 9.32 0.44
C LYS A 72 -11.13 10.31 0.62
N ASN A 73 -10.81 10.66 1.86
CA ASN A 73 -9.82 11.66 2.26
C ASN A 73 -8.49 11.07 2.72
N VAL A 74 -8.29 9.75 2.59
CA VAL A 74 -7.05 9.06 2.95
C VAL A 74 -6.52 8.28 1.74
N LEU A 75 -5.22 8.02 1.78
CA LEU A 75 -4.51 7.21 0.79
C LEU A 75 -4.07 5.93 1.49
N PHE A 76 -4.59 4.82 1.03
CA PHE A 76 -4.12 3.50 1.41
C PHE A 76 -2.91 3.15 0.56
N GLY A 77 -1.81 2.73 1.19
CA GLY A 77 -0.62 2.23 0.53
C GLY A 77 -0.36 0.77 0.90
N LEU A 78 0.04 -0.02 -0.09
CA LEU A 78 0.42 -1.43 0.10
C LEU A 78 1.86 -1.66 -0.37
N SER A 79 2.61 -2.37 0.46
CA SER A 79 3.96 -2.84 0.17
C SER A 79 4.07 -4.34 0.46
N HIS A 80 4.24 -5.15 -0.58
CA HIS A 80 4.49 -6.58 -0.44
C HIS A 80 5.91 -6.85 0.04
N ILE A 81 6.86 -5.99 -0.31
CA ILE A 81 8.28 -6.14 0.06
C ILE A 81 8.49 -5.84 1.54
N ASN A 82 7.98 -4.69 1.98
CA ASN A 82 8.01 -4.36 3.40
C ASN A 82 7.01 -5.22 4.19
N ARG A 83 6.10 -5.92 3.50
CA ARG A 83 4.99 -6.69 4.07
C ARG A 83 4.17 -5.80 5.00
N THR A 84 3.74 -4.65 4.50
CA THR A 84 2.97 -3.67 5.25
C THR A 84 1.89 -3.04 4.39
N PHE A 85 0.80 -2.64 5.04
CA PHE A 85 -0.09 -1.62 4.50
C PHE A 85 -0.14 -0.44 5.45
N PHE A 86 -0.47 0.73 4.92
CA PHE A 86 -0.47 1.96 5.70
C PHE A 86 -1.49 2.96 5.16
N TYR A 87 -1.86 3.90 6.02
CA TYR A 87 -2.75 4.99 5.71
C TYR A 87 -2.04 6.32 5.83
N VAL A 88 -2.34 7.18 4.87
CA VAL A 88 -1.74 8.49 4.74
C VAL A 88 -2.82 9.57 4.72
N ASP A 89 -2.57 10.62 5.48
CA ASP A 89 -3.44 11.79 5.53
C ASP A 89 -3.16 12.75 4.34
N ARG A 90 -3.94 13.84 4.26
CA ARG A 90 -3.79 14.86 3.20
C ARG A 90 -2.48 15.65 3.25
N LYS A 91 -1.70 15.52 4.33
CA LYS A 91 -0.37 16.10 4.47
C LYS A 91 0.74 15.14 4.05
N PHE A 92 0.38 13.97 3.51
CA PHE A 92 1.29 12.89 3.19
C PHE A 92 2.02 12.30 4.41
N GLN A 93 1.39 12.39 5.59
CA GLN A 93 1.87 11.79 6.82
C GLN A 93 1.23 10.42 7.03
N ILE A 94 2.05 9.40 7.27
CA ILE A 94 1.59 8.07 7.65
C ILE A 94 1.07 8.15 9.07
N PHE A 95 -0.21 7.85 9.29
CA PHE A 95 -0.83 7.88 10.61
C PHE A 95 -1.24 6.49 11.13
N SER A 96 -1.24 5.49 10.26
CA SER A 96 -1.44 4.08 10.64
C SER A 96 -0.64 3.20 9.69
N LEU A 97 -0.02 2.16 10.23
CA LEU A 97 0.74 1.17 9.49
C LEU A 97 0.61 -0.16 10.20
N GLN A 98 0.37 -1.21 9.42
CA GLN A 98 0.26 -2.57 9.92
C GLN A 98 1.14 -3.50 9.08
N SER A 99 1.78 -4.45 9.76
CA SER A 99 2.46 -5.56 9.09
C SER A 99 1.47 -6.59 8.59
N LEU A 100 1.78 -7.18 7.45
CA LEU A 100 1.13 -8.34 6.87
C LEU A 100 1.76 -9.61 7.41
N GLU A 101 0.94 -10.59 7.77
CA GLU A 101 1.36 -11.95 8.04
C GLU A 101 1.82 -12.66 6.76
N ARG A 102 2.30 -13.90 6.87
CA ARG A 102 2.70 -14.66 5.68
C ARG A 102 1.42 -15.09 4.97
N ASP A 103 1.43 -15.01 3.65
CA ASP A 103 0.30 -15.42 2.81
C ASP A 103 -1.02 -14.69 3.15
N GLU A 104 -0.88 -13.46 3.63
CA GLU A 104 -1.99 -12.54 3.87
C GLU A 104 -2.25 -11.69 2.62
N LEU A 105 -3.49 -11.68 2.17
CA LEU A 105 -4.01 -10.73 1.18
C LEU A 105 -4.85 -9.68 1.90
N VAL A 106 -4.58 -8.42 1.59
CA VAL A 106 -5.30 -7.28 2.16
C VAL A 106 -6.11 -6.56 1.10
N ILE A 107 -7.39 -6.37 1.37
CA ILE A 107 -8.35 -5.71 0.49
C ILE A 107 -8.97 -4.55 1.29
N PRO A 108 -8.58 -3.29 1.02
CA PRO A 108 -9.20 -2.16 1.68
C PRO A 108 -10.62 -1.94 1.14
N SER A 109 -11.52 -1.44 1.98
CA SER A 109 -12.84 -0.98 1.53
C SER A 109 -12.68 0.31 0.72
N GLU A 110 -13.31 0.36 -0.46
CA GLU A 110 -13.34 1.56 -1.30
C GLU A 110 -14.24 2.67 -0.70
N PHE A 111 -15.09 2.33 0.27
CA PHE A 111 -16.11 3.24 0.82
C PHE A 111 -15.81 3.70 2.24
N ASP A 112 -15.17 2.87 3.06
CA ASP A 112 -14.87 3.17 4.45
C ASP A 112 -13.39 2.89 4.74
N PRO A 113 -12.57 3.92 4.94
CA PRO A 113 -11.15 3.70 5.20
C PRO A 113 -10.91 2.90 6.48
N SER A 114 -11.83 2.94 7.45
CA SER A 114 -11.68 2.17 8.69
C SER A 114 -11.83 0.66 8.50
N CYS A 115 -12.26 0.21 7.32
CA CYS A 115 -12.53 -1.19 7.02
C CYS A 115 -11.50 -1.77 6.06
N VAL A 116 -10.85 -2.83 6.51
CA VAL A 116 -9.97 -3.68 5.70
C VAL A 116 -10.43 -5.11 5.86
N VAL A 117 -10.48 -5.85 4.75
CA VAL A 117 -10.62 -7.30 4.76
C VAL A 117 -9.23 -7.90 4.63
N LYS A 118 -8.87 -8.73 5.60
CA LYS A 118 -7.66 -9.56 5.59
C LYS A 118 -8.07 -10.97 5.19
N LEU A 119 -7.32 -11.61 4.30
CA LEU A 119 -7.49 -13.00 3.91
C LEU A 119 -6.19 -13.71 4.21
N VAL A 120 -6.20 -14.66 5.14
CA VAL A 120 -5.01 -15.40 5.56
C VAL A 120 -5.12 -16.82 5.05
N MET A 121 -4.15 -17.28 4.26
CA MET A 121 -4.07 -18.69 3.91
C MET A 121 -3.60 -19.49 5.12
N GLN A 122 -4.38 -20.52 5.49
CA GLN A 122 -3.99 -21.48 6.52
C GLN A 122 -3.84 -22.85 5.88
N ASP A 123 -2.62 -23.40 5.94
CA ASP A 123 -2.40 -24.81 5.64
C ASP A 123 -2.99 -25.66 6.75
N VAL A 124 -4.22 -26.14 6.54
CA VAL A 124 -4.82 -27.12 7.42
C VAL A 124 -4.33 -28.50 6.99
N THR A 125 -3.28 -28.98 7.64
CA THR A 125 -2.90 -30.40 7.55
C THR A 125 -3.97 -31.22 8.25
N LEU A 126 -4.96 -31.69 7.49
CA LEU A 126 -5.92 -32.65 8.00
C LEU A 126 -5.18 -33.96 8.24
N SER A 127 -4.95 -34.32 9.51
CA SER A 127 -4.47 -35.64 9.90
C SER A 127 -5.59 -36.67 9.70
N SER A 128 -6.02 -36.90 8.47
CA SER A 128 -6.75 -38.12 8.14
C SER A 128 -5.75 -39.09 7.57
N GLU A 129 -5.52 -40.18 8.30
CA GLU A 129 -4.87 -41.37 7.77
C GLU A 129 -5.47 -41.69 6.39
N LYS A 130 -4.61 -41.67 5.36
CA LYS A 130 -4.86 -41.94 3.93
C LYS A 130 -5.09 -40.71 3.03
N TYR A 131 -3.97 -40.27 2.44
CA TYR A 131 -3.79 -39.77 1.06
C TYR A 131 -4.96 -38.98 0.47
N TYR A 132 -4.97 -37.66 0.68
CA TYR A 132 -5.11 -36.61 -0.33
C TYR A 132 -4.75 -35.28 0.37
N GLU A 133 -3.71 -34.58 -0.07
CA GLU A 133 -3.50 -33.18 0.33
C GLU A 133 -4.64 -32.35 -0.25
N LYS A 134 -5.61 -32.01 0.59
CA LYS A 134 -6.72 -31.13 0.23
C LYS A 134 -6.41 -29.75 0.81
N HIS A 135 -5.80 -28.88 0.00
CA HIS A 135 -5.70 -27.47 0.35
C HIS A 135 -7.10 -26.89 0.46
N SER A 136 -7.52 -26.54 1.67
CA SER A 136 -8.81 -25.93 1.95
C SER A 136 -8.57 -24.45 2.26
N PHE A 137 -9.19 -23.57 1.48
CA PHE A 137 -9.08 -22.12 1.68
C PHE A 137 -10.09 -21.66 2.73
N TYR A 138 -9.62 -21.00 3.78
CA TYR A 138 -10.48 -20.35 4.76
C TYR A 138 -10.41 -18.84 4.56
N ILE A 139 -11.58 -18.20 4.41
CA ILE A 139 -11.72 -16.75 4.39
C ILE A 139 -12.04 -16.31 5.82
N ASN A 140 -11.01 -15.88 6.56
CA ASN A 140 -11.22 -15.19 7.83
C ASN A 140 -11.35 -13.69 7.55
N ALA A 141 -12.56 -13.21 7.26
CA ALA A 141 -12.79 -11.77 7.12
C ALA A 141 -12.69 -11.09 8.50
N ILE A 142 -11.50 -10.65 8.86
CA ILE A 142 -11.28 -9.84 10.06
C ILE A 142 -11.50 -8.38 9.67
N LEU A 143 -12.58 -7.78 10.19
CA LEU A 143 -12.76 -6.33 10.17
C LEU A 143 -11.79 -5.73 11.18
N SER A 144 -10.60 -5.36 10.72
CA SER A 144 -9.67 -4.59 11.54
C SER A 144 -10.04 -3.11 11.46
N THR A 145 -10.42 -2.51 12.58
CA THR A 145 -10.48 -1.05 12.71
C THR A 145 -9.07 -0.47 12.63
N ILE A 146 -8.91 0.64 11.90
CA ILE A 146 -7.66 1.39 11.89
C ILE A 146 -7.36 1.86 13.31
N GLU A 147 -6.27 1.36 13.90
CA GLU A 147 -5.67 1.97 15.08
C GLU A 147 -4.65 3.03 14.66
N PRO A 148 -4.72 4.26 15.22
CA PRO A 148 -3.71 5.28 14.99
C PRO A 148 -2.36 4.85 15.59
N MET A 149 -1.26 5.26 14.95
CA MET A 149 0.07 5.04 15.53
C MET A 149 0.16 5.70 16.93
N PRO A 150 0.79 5.05 17.91
CA PRO A 150 1.14 5.68 19.17
C PRO A 150 1.97 6.95 18.94
N PRO A 151 1.74 8.03 19.69
CA PRO A 151 2.44 9.31 19.51
C PRO A 151 3.96 9.19 19.66
N ASP A 152 4.44 8.21 20.43
CA ASP A 152 5.88 7.97 20.65
C ASP A 152 6.57 7.27 19.46
N LYS A 153 5.82 6.99 18.38
CA LYS A 153 6.29 6.27 17.20
C LYS A 153 6.27 7.12 15.91
N ILE A 154 6.03 8.43 16.04
CA ILE A 154 5.99 9.42 14.94
C ILE A 154 7.33 10.13 14.80
#